data_AF-A0A5B7FM70-F1
#
_entry.id   AF-A0A5B7FM70-F1
#
_cell.length_a   1.000
_cell.length_b   1.000
_cell.length_c   1.000
_cell.angle_alpha   90.00
_cell.angle_beta   90.00
_cell.angle_gamma   90.00
#
_symmetry.space_group_name_H-M   'P 1'
#
loop_
_entity.id
_entity.type
_entity.pdbx_description
1 polymer ?
#
loop_
_entity_poly.entity_id
_entity_poly.type
_entity_poly.pdbx_seq_one_letter_code
_entity_poly.pdbx_strand_id
1 'polypeptide(L)'
;MCPSHDSRIWSGGRDAPVQVTVDRGPRGDVLVAGDTDGFIRLYRYPVLSASSGYHEYKVYTSYVSALRFSHTDNYMYSIGGTDAALMRWRVT
;
A
#
# COMPACT_ATOMS: atom_id res chain seq x y z
N MET A 1 -18.92 -11.97 -24.49
CA MET A 1 -18.44 -10.81 -23.71
C MET A 1 -18.44 -11.23 -22.25
N CYS A 2 -17.29 -11.56 -21.69
CA CYS A 2 -17.18 -11.95 -20.28
C CYS A 2 -16.86 -10.70 -19.46
N PRO A 3 -17.58 -10.39 -18.37
CA PRO A 3 -17.23 -9.28 -17.51
C PRO A 3 -15.95 -9.66 -16.76
N SER A 4 -14.83 -9.04 -17.13
CA SER A 4 -13.54 -9.21 -16.46
C SER A 4 -13.70 -8.77 -15.01
N HIS A 5 -13.45 -9.72 -14.11
CA HIS A 5 -13.43 -9.52 -12.67
C HIS A 5 -12.42 -8.44 -12.30
N ASP A 6 -12.93 -7.26 -11.96
CA ASP A 6 -12.19 -6.12 -11.43
C ASP A 6 -11.83 -6.42 -9.96
N SER A 7 -10.79 -7.24 -9.76
CA SER A 7 -10.28 -7.60 -8.44
C SER A 7 -9.18 -6.62 -8.03
N ARG A 8 -9.57 -5.36 -7.84
CA ARG A 8 -8.80 -4.12 -7.56
C ARG A 8 -7.62 -4.17 -6.57
N ILE A 9 -7.41 -5.26 -5.85
CA ILE A 9 -6.27 -5.46 -4.94
C ILE A 9 -5.17 -6.31 -5.57
N TRP A 10 -5.52 -7.24 -6.46
CA TRP A 10 -4.60 -8.22 -7.04
C TRP A 10 -4.64 -8.31 -8.57
N SER A 11 -5.64 -7.73 -9.23
CA SER A 11 -5.75 -7.74 -10.69
C SER A 11 -4.93 -6.62 -11.30
N GLY A 12 -3.65 -6.90 -11.47
CA GLY A 12 -2.88 -6.23 -12.47
C GLY A 12 -2.88 -7.01 -13.78
N GLY A 13 -3.21 -6.37 -14.90
CA GLY A 13 -2.78 -6.87 -16.22
C GLY A 13 -1.25 -6.94 -16.30
N ARG A 14 -0.70 -7.40 -17.42
CA ARG A 14 0.77 -7.61 -17.59
C ARG A 14 1.62 -6.36 -17.26
N ASP A 15 1.02 -5.17 -17.33
CA ASP A 15 1.67 -3.87 -17.13
C ASP A 15 1.18 -3.10 -15.89
N ALA A 16 0.43 -3.75 -15.01
CA ALA A 16 -0.10 -3.07 -13.83
C ALA A 16 0.90 -3.05 -12.66
N PRO A 17 0.78 -2.07 -11.75
CA PRO A 17 1.68 -1.96 -10.61
C PRO A 17 1.61 -3.19 -9.72
N VAL A 18 2.76 -3.80 -9.49
CA VAL A 18 2.90 -4.91 -8.55
C VAL A 18 3.04 -4.37 -7.14
N GLN A 19 2.23 -4.90 -6.22
CA GLN A 19 2.40 -4.66 -4.79
C GLN A 19 3.65 -5.39 -4.29
N VAL A 20 4.62 -4.64 -3.79
CA VAL A 20 5.95 -5.16 -3.43
C VAL A 20 6.23 -5.13 -1.94
N THR A 21 5.44 -4.38 -1.18
CA THR A 21 5.60 -4.28 0.26
C THR A 21 4.26 -4.09 0.95
N VAL A 22 4.12 -4.69 2.12
CA VAL A 22 2.94 -4.56 2.98
C VAL A 22 3.36 -4.51 4.44
N ASP A 23 2.52 -3.89 5.25
CA ASP A 23 2.59 -4.03 6.70
C ASP A 23 1.21 -3.84 7.35
N ARG A 24 0.99 -4.52 8.46
CA ARG A 24 -0.25 -4.43 9.23
C ARG A 24 -0.05 -3.54 10.44
N GLY A 25 -0.98 -2.64 10.68
CA GLY A 25 -0.93 -1.76 11.85
C GLY A 25 -0.90 -2.58 13.16
N PRO A 26 -0.21 -2.08 14.21
CA PRO A 26 -0.05 -2.81 15.47
C PRO A 26 -1.39 -3.05 16.19
N ARG A 27 -2.35 -2.13 16.06
CA ARG A 27 -3.72 -2.27 16.58
C ARG A 27 -4.56 -3.29 15.81
N GLY A 28 -4.16 -3.57 14.58
CA GLY A 28 -4.80 -4.59 13.76
C GLY A 28 -6.09 -4.20 13.07
N ASP A 29 -6.33 -2.91 12.92
CA ASP A 29 -7.46 -2.28 12.25
C ASP A 29 -7.11 -1.79 10.83
N VAL A 30 -5.82 -1.67 10.52
CA VAL A 30 -5.33 -1.14 9.23
C VAL A 30 -4.25 -2.03 8.59
N LEU A 31 -4.21 -2.00 7.26
CA LEU A 31 -3.15 -2.59 6.44
C LEU A 31 -2.68 -1.55 5.44
N VAL A 32 -1.36 -1.45 5.23
CA VAL A 32 -0.78 -0.60 4.20
C VAL A 32 -0.04 -1.45 3.17
N ALA A 33 -0.08 -0.99 1.94
CA ALA A 33 0.60 -1.61 0.81
C ALA A 33 1.30 -0.57 -0.04
N GLY A 34 2.48 -0.90 -0.56
CA GLY A 34 3.21 -0.09 -1.52
C GLY A 34 3.45 -0.84 -2.82
N ASP A 35 3.46 -0.12 -3.94
CA ASP A 35 3.67 -0.69 -5.26
C ASP A 35 4.92 -0.19 -6.00
N THR A 36 5.12 -0.76 -7.18
CA THR A 36 6.24 -0.48 -8.09
C THR A 36 6.19 0.91 -8.72
N ASP A 37 5.03 1.54 -8.74
CA ASP A 37 4.86 2.89 -9.28
C ASP A 37 5.07 3.95 -8.20
N GLY A 38 5.13 3.60 -6.92
CA GLY A 38 5.30 4.59 -5.84
C GLY A 38 3.99 5.07 -5.22
N PHE A 39 2.90 4.31 -5.42
CA PHE A 39 1.67 4.50 -4.67
C PHE A 39 1.70 3.73 -3.36
N ILE A 40 1.05 4.33 -2.36
CA ILE A 40 0.74 3.71 -1.08
C ILE A 40 -0.77 3.61 -0.94
N ARG A 41 -1.26 2.42 -0.61
CA ARG A 41 -2.69 2.13 -0.37
C ARG A 41 -2.92 1.76 1.09
N LEU A 42 -3.92 2.38 1.70
CA LEU A 42 -4.35 2.14 3.09
C LEU A 42 -5.72 1.46 3.07
N TYR A 43 -5.79 0.28 3.70
CA TYR A 43 -6.99 -0.54 3.79
C TYR A 43 -7.44 -0.67 5.24
N ARG A 44 -8.74 -0.93 5.42
CA ARG A 44 -9.25 -1.50 6.66
C ARG A 44 -8.87 -2.99 6.74
N TYR A 45 -8.36 -3.43 7.87
CA TYR A 45 -8.00 -4.82 8.12
C TYR A 45 -9.07 -5.53 8.97
N PRO A 46 -9.40 -6.82 8.71
CA PRO A 46 -8.87 -7.66 7.62
C PRO A 46 -9.43 -7.29 6.24
N VAL A 47 -8.61 -7.45 5.21
CA VAL A 47 -9.00 -7.26 3.81
C VAL A 47 -9.56 -8.58 3.29
N LEU A 48 -10.89 -8.69 3.24
CA LEU A 48 -11.58 -9.96 2.93
C LEU A 48 -11.99 -10.12 1.47
N SER A 49 -11.95 -9.05 0.68
CA SER A 49 -12.31 -9.07 -0.73
C SER A 49 -11.28 -8.32 -1.55
N ALA A 50 -11.03 -8.76 -2.77
CA ALA A 50 -10.23 -8.03 -3.73
C ALA A 50 -10.91 -6.73 -4.24
N SER A 51 -12.16 -6.49 -3.86
CA SER A 51 -12.90 -5.25 -4.11
C SER A 51 -12.99 -4.36 -2.88
N SER A 52 -12.28 -4.68 -1.78
CA SER A 52 -12.28 -3.85 -0.57
C SER A 52 -11.77 -2.44 -0.89
N GLY A 53 -12.48 -1.43 -0.41
CA GLY A 53 -12.10 -0.03 -0.59
C GLY A 53 -10.79 0.30 0.12
N TYR A 54 -10.09 1.31 -0.41
CA TYR A 54 -8.84 1.82 0.12
C TYR A 54 -8.71 3.32 -0.14
N HIS A 55 -7.82 3.95 0.62
CA HIS A 55 -7.27 5.26 0.28
C HIS A 55 -5.94 5.07 -0.44
N GLU A 56 -5.71 5.84 -1.50
CA GLU A 56 -4.49 5.75 -2.31
C GLU A 56 -3.77 7.10 -2.35
N TYR A 57 -2.45 7.05 -2.27
CA TYR A 57 -1.57 8.21 -2.26
C TYR A 57 -0.38 7.97 -3.19
N LYS A 58 -0.17 8.85 -4.17
CA LYS A 58 1.05 8.89 -4.96
C LYS A 58 2.12 9.63 -4.16
N VAL A 59 3.16 8.93 -3.74
CA VAL A 59 4.19 9.48 -2.83
C VAL A 59 5.53 9.61 -3.52
N TYR A 60 5.90 8.58 -4.27
CA TYR A 60 7.20 8.45 -4.89
C TYR A 60 7.08 8.45 -6.42
N THR A 61 8.14 8.88 -7.09
CA THR A 61 8.26 8.80 -8.56
C THR A 61 8.68 7.40 -9.03
N SER A 62 9.13 6.56 -8.09
CA SER A 62 9.60 5.19 -8.27
C SER A 62 8.99 4.25 -7.23
N TYR A 63 9.41 2.99 -7.19
CA TYR A 63 8.82 1.98 -6.31
C TYR A 63 8.95 2.30 -4.81
N VAL A 64 7.93 1.89 -4.06
CA VAL A 64 7.99 1.89 -2.59
C VAL A 64 8.82 0.70 -2.13
N SER A 65 10.04 0.94 -1.66
CA SER A 65 10.98 -0.14 -1.30
C SER A 65 10.67 -0.76 0.06
N ALA A 66 10.16 0.05 1.00
CA ALA A 66 9.76 -0.43 2.32
C ALA A 66 8.62 0.41 2.90
N LEU A 67 7.76 -0.25 3.68
CA LEU A 67 6.64 0.34 4.41
C LEU A 67 6.53 -0.35 5.76
N ARG A 68 6.69 0.38 6.87
CA ARG A 68 6.60 -0.20 8.21
C ARG A 68 5.87 0.70 9.19
N PHE A 69 4.97 0.12 9.96
CA PHE A 69 4.42 0.76 11.13
C PHE A 69 5.45 0.76 12.26
N SER A 70 5.44 1.81 13.05
CA SER A 70 6.06 1.79 14.36
C SER A 70 5.22 0.93 15.30
N HIS A 71 5.89 0.13 16.13
CA HIS A 71 5.22 -0.62 17.20
C HIS A 71 5.09 0.18 18.49
N THR A 72 5.79 1.30 18.62
CA THR A 72 5.86 2.09 19.86
C THR A 72 5.05 3.39 19.79
N ASP A 73 4.69 3.84 18.58
CA ASP A 73 3.96 5.08 18.36
C ASP A 73 2.90 4.92 17.24
N ASN A 74 2.13 5.98 16.99
CA ASN A 74 1.08 5.99 15.96
C ASN A 74 1.60 6.50 14.60
N TYR A 75 2.82 6.11 14.22
CA TYR A 75 3.41 6.48 12.93
C TYR A 75 3.67 5.29 12.02
N MET A 76 3.73 5.59 10.72
CA MET A 76 4.19 4.70 9.68
C MET A 76 5.33 5.39 8.92
N TYR A 77 6.26 4.59 8.42
CA TYR A 77 7.38 5.03 7.61
C TYR A 77 7.33 4.36 6.24
N SER A 78 7.59 5.13 5.19
CA SER A 78 7.79 4.62 3.84
C SER A 78 9.15 5.05 3.31
N ILE A 79 9.72 4.25 2.41
CA ILE A 79 10.98 4.52 1.74
C ILE A 79 10.77 4.40 0.23
N GLY A 80 11.18 5.42 -0.51
CA GLY A 80 11.20 5.42 -1.98
C GLY A 80 12.52 4.87 -2.49
N GLY A 81 12.48 3.98 -3.49
CA GLY A 81 13.64 3.31 -4.04
C GLY A 81 14.69 4.27 -4.61
N THR A 82 14.51 4.73 -5.85
CA THR A 82 15.46 5.65 -6.51
C THR A 82 15.31 7.10 -6.05
N ASP A 83 14.19 7.44 -5.43
CA ASP A 83 13.93 8.78 -4.90
C ASP A 83 14.83 9.11 -3.70
N ALA A 84 15.45 8.09 -3.09
CA ALA A 84 16.31 8.22 -1.92
C ALA A 84 15.65 9.00 -0.76
N ALA A 85 14.33 8.88 -0.62
CA ALA A 85 13.51 9.65 0.30
C ALA A 85 12.78 8.75 1.30
N LEU A 86 12.71 9.19 2.56
CA LEU A 86 11.94 8.56 3.63
C LEU A 86 10.83 9.51 4.08
N MET A 87 9.60 9.01 4.13
CA MET A 87 8.44 9.78 4.56
C MET A 87 7.88 9.21 5.85
N ARG A 88 7.50 10.11 6.78
CA ARG A 88 6.85 9.75 8.05
C ARG A 88 5.40 10.20 8.03
N TRP A 89 4.51 9.27 8.38
CA TRP A 89 3.07 9.43 8.32
C TRP A 89 2.49 9.31 9.70
N ARG A 90 1.63 10.26 10.10
CA ARG A 90 0.83 10.12 11.32
C ARG A 90 -0.43 9.34 10.97
N VAL A 91 -0.66 8.25 11.69
CA VAL A 91 -1.83 7.39 11.53
C VAL A 91 -2.78 7.73 12.68
N THR A 92 -3.92 8.35 12.35
CA THR A 92 -4.92 8.82 13.32
C THR A 92 -6.19 8.01 13.23
#